data_AF-A0A1M5LI24-F1
#
_entry.id   AF-A0A1M5LI24-F1
#
_cell.length_a   1.000
_cell.length_b   1.000
_cell.length_c   1.000
_cell.angle_alpha   90.00
_cell.angle_beta   90.00
_cell.angle_gamma   90.00
#
_symmetry.space_group_name_H-M   'P 1'
#
loop_
_entity.id
_entity.type
_entity.pdbx_description
1 polymer ?
#
loop_
_entity_poly.entity_id
_entity_poly.type
_entity_poly.pdbx_seq_one_letter_code
_entity_poly.pdbx_strand_id
1 'polypeptide(L)'
;MKRILSFFLLSFTIIIVSAQAPATYYDGTAGLSGVTLKNKLNQIITNGHQAKSYAGLWIAYQTTDRDYFYENDGSVLDIYSENPTGADPYNFTIGTNQCGQYSVEGNCYNREHIVPQSLFDEASPMVADVNFIRATDGKVNGMRSNYPFGKVGTSPSFTSQNGSKLGTSASAGYSGIVFEPIDAFKGDVARMIFYFVTRYQSQLAGFTSANGTGGMLGTTAFPGLQTWELDQLRAWHAADPVSPAEISRNNATYEYQSNKNPFIDHPEFVELIWGSQVPDSQAPTAATNLTTQNPTASTISLSWTAATDNIGVAGYDVYANGILKTTASGTTATVQGLTPSTTYTFYVIARDAAGNSSPQSNSADGTTLAGQPGGNTSCGTENFETITGAPNTYATTIWTNNNITWTATDARTDQTISGKAITIRNGSLTSSAISGGIGSISLKAQLKFGGDAGNLNVQINGVTVGTIAYSGTAPTAPITINNINVSGNIVIKIVNPITTNRVAIDDLTWTCFGALGTSDVKKDQSEFSVYPNPVKNNELFVKGENLSKISKAQIYDLSGKLIEVIENPFKNSNKINLKGLTKGNYILKTDRFSTKFIVE
;
A
#
# COMPACT_ATOMS: atom_id res chain seq x y z
N MET A 1 -80.79 5.73 10.75
CA MET A 1 -80.29 5.37 12.10
C MET A 1 -79.58 4.03 11.96
N LYS A 2 -78.31 3.77 12.28
CA LYS A 2 -77.18 4.49 12.91
C LYS A 2 -75.92 4.08 12.12
N ARG A 3 -74.99 5.01 11.91
CA ARG A 3 -73.66 4.73 11.35
C ARG A 3 -72.79 4.12 12.46
N ILE A 4 -72.16 2.99 12.20
CA ILE A 4 -71.12 2.40 13.07
C ILE A 4 -69.77 2.88 12.54
N LEU A 5 -69.11 3.76 13.30
CA LEU A 5 -67.68 4.05 13.17
C LEU A 5 -66.93 2.92 13.87
N SER A 6 -66.04 2.23 13.17
CA SER A 6 -64.98 1.43 13.79
C SER A 6 -63.66 2.13 13.53
N PHE A 7 -63.05 2.63 14.60
CA PHE A 7 -61.74 3.27 14.62
C PHE A 7 -60.65 2.27 14.25
N PHE A 8 -59.83 2.63 13.26
CA PHE A 8 -58.58 1.96 12.95
C PHE A 8 -57.55 2.38 14.01
N LEU A 9 -57.16 1.45 14.89
CA LEU A 9 -56.09 1.66 15.86
C LEU A 9 -54.76 1.58 15.10
N LEU A 10 -54.15 2.73 14.79
CA LEU A 10 -52.83 2.81 14.17
C LEU A 10 -51.79 2.49 15.25
N SER A 11 -51.37 1.23 15.32
CA SER A 11 -50.23 0.79 16.13
C SER A 11 -48.95 1.43 15.60
N PHE A 12 -48.49 2.49 16.26
CA PHE A 12 -47.15 3.05 16.06
C PHE A 12 -46.13 2.06 16.62
N THR A 13 -45.56 1.20 15.76
CA THR A 13 -44.30 0.53 16.04
C THR A 13 -43.21 1.60 16.09
N ILE A 14 -42.77 1.96 17.30
CA ILE A 14 -41.56 2.73 17.51
C ILE A 14 -40.39 1.82 17.14
N ILE A 15 -39.88 1.97 15.91
CA ILE A 15 -38.60 1.39 15.52
C ILE A 15 -37.54 2.26 16.21
N ILE A 16 -37.00 1.75 17.31
CA ILE A 16 -35.78 2.31 17.91
C ILE A 16 -34.66 2.01 16.91
N VAL A 17 -34.34 2.98 16.05
CA VAL A 17 -33.18 2.91 15.18
C VAL A 17 -31.96 3.13 16.07
N SER A 18 -31.37 2.05 16.59
CA SER A 18 -30.02 2.11 17.15
C SER A 18 -29.07 2.49 16.02
N ALA A 19 -28.25 3.50 16.23
CA ALA A 19 -27.25 3.93 15.28
C ALA A 19 -26.13 2.89 15.25
N GLN A 20 -26.29 1.84 14.45
CA GLN A 20 -25.23 0.88 14.18
C GLN A 20 -24.02 1.60 13.55
N ALA A 21 -22.82 1.11 13.86
CA ALA A 21 -21.63 1.57 13.15
C ALA A 21 -21.81 1.38 11.64
N PRO A 22 -21.20 2.24 10.80
CA PRO A 22 -21.26 2.08 9.35
C PRO A 22 -20.85 0.67 8.95
N ALA A 23 -21.46 0.11 7.89
CA ALA A 23 -21.08 -1.21 7.38
C ALA A 23 -19.59 -1.30 7.00
N THR A 24 -18.95 -0.16 6.74
CA THR A 24 -17.53 0.00 6.43
C THR A 24 -16.61 0.12 7.66
N TYR A 25 -17.14 -0.05 8.88
CA TYR A 25 -16.39 0.20 10.13
C TYR A 25 -15.11 -0.66 10.24
N TYR A 26 -15.14 -1.90 9.73
CA TYR A 26 -14.00 -2.82 9.72
C TYR A 26 -13.27 -2.90 8.36
N ASP A 27 -13.42 -1.91 7.48
CA ASP A 27 -12.79 -1.93 6.16
C ASP A 27 -11.26 -2.07 6.22
N GLY A 28 -10.74 -2.90 5.33
CA GLY A 28 -9.31 -3.21 5.23
C GLY A 28 -8.81 -4.23 6.25
N THR A 29 -9.69 -4.96 6.93
CA THR A 29 -9.35 -6.15 7.73
C THR A 29 -9.32 -7.45 6.91
N ALA A 30 -9.92 -7.46 5.72
CA ALA A 30 -10.01 -8.64 4.87
C ALA A 30 -8.63 -9.21 4.52
N GLY A 31 -8.46 -10.52 4.73
CA GLY A 31 -7.21 -11.25 4.45
C GLY A 31 -6.07 -10.98 5.44
N LEU A 32 -6.28 -10.16 6.48
CA LEU A 32 -5.26 -9.94 7.51
C LEU A 32 -5.35 -11.00 8.61
N SER A 33 -4.19 -11.35 9.19
CA SER A 33 -4.09 -12.23 10.36
C SER A 33 -2.91 -11.82 11.27
N GLY A 34 -2.83 -12.44 12.44
CA GLY A 34 -1.77 -12.23 13.42
C GLY A 34 -1.55 -10.76 13.79
N VAL A 35 -0.29 -10.33 13.77
CA VAL A 35 0.13 -8.95 14.09
C VAL A 35 -0.51 -7.92 13.16
N THR A 36 -0.69 -8.26 11.87
CA THR A 36 -1.22 -7.30 10.88
C THR A 36 -2.70 -6.99 11.14
N LEU A 37 -3.50 -8.01 11.43
CA LEU A 37 -4.91 -7.84 11.82
C LEU A 37 -5.02 -7.10 13.15
N LYS A 38 -4.25 -7.49 14.18
CA LYS A 38 -4.26 -6.81 15.48
C LYS A 38 -3.93 -5.32 15.36
N ASN A 39 -2.92 -4.97 14.54
CA ASN A 39 -2.56 -3.58 14.28
C ASN A 39 -3.65 -2.81 13.53
N LYS A 40 -4.27 -3.43 12.53
CA LYS A 40 -5.38 -2.82 11.79
C LYS A 40 -6.59 -2.56 12.70
N LEU A 41 -6.95 -3.53 13.54
CA LEU A 41 -8.01 -3.37 14.54
C LEU A 41 -7.68 -2.28 15.54
N ASN A 42 -6.45 -2.25 16.08
CA ASN A 42 -5.99 -1.16 16.95
C ASN A 42 -6.20 0.22 16.33
N GLN A 43 -5.85 0.40 15.05
CA GLN A 43 -6.09 1.65 14.33
C GLN A 43 -7.58 1.99 14.26
N ILE A 44 -8.44 1.03 13.85
CA ILE A 44 -9.89 1.22 13.74
C ILE A 44 -10.50 1.66 15.07
N ILE A 45 -10.22 0.93 16.15
CA ILE A 45 -10.86 1.17 17.45
C ILE A 45 -10.21 2.33 18.24
N THR A 46 -9.07 2.83 17.78
CA THR A 46 -8.44 4.07 18.26
C THR A 46 -9.01 5.28 17.54
N ASN A 47 -9.20 5.18 16.23
CA ASN A 47 -9.70 6.26 15.40
C ASN A 47 -11.16 6.59 15.76
N GLY A 48 -11.43 7.86 16.04
CA GLY A 48 -12.78 8.34 16.35
C GLY A 48 -13.28 8.02 17.76
N HIS A 49 -12.52 7.28 18.58
CA HIS A 49 -12.85 7.08 20.00
C HIS A 49 -13.01 8.42 20.71
N GLN A 50 -14.16 8.60 21.37
CA GLN A 50 -14.43 9.78 22.18
C GLN A 50 -14.15 9.46 23.64
N ALA A 51 -13.01 9.92 24.15
CA ALA A 51 -12.68 9.78 25.56
C ALA A 51 -13.78 10.39 26.45
N LYS A 52 -14.20 9.65 27.46
CA LYS A 52 -15.24 10.04 28.42
C LYS A 52 -14.63 10.28 29.79
N SER A 53 -15.41 10.90 30.67
CA SER A 53 -15.01 11.07 32.07
C SER A 53 -15.39 9.84 32.88
N TYR A 54 -14.67 9.64 33.99
CA TYR A 54 -14.99 8.56 34.94
C TYR A 54 -16.42 8.65 35.50
N ALA A 55 -16.91 9.88 35.72
CA ALA A 55 -18.31 10.13 36.09
C ALA A 55 -19.29 9.76 34.96
N GLY A 56 -18.87 9.89 33.70
CA GLY A 56 -19.65 9.54 32.51
C GLY A 56 -20.05 8.07 32.44
N LEU A 57 -19.31 7.15 33.09
CA LEU A 57 -19.67 5.73 33.15
C LEU A 57 -21.09 5.50 33.69
N TRP A 58 -21.55 6.32 34.66
CA TRP A 58 -22.93 6.24 35.17
C TRP A 58 -23.99 6.57 34.12
N ILE A 59 -23.64 7.41 33.15
CA ILE A 59 -24.52 7.75 32.02
C ILE A 59 -24.53 6.58 31.04
N ALA A 60 -23.37 5.98 30.75
CA ALA A 60 -23.26 4.85 29.83
C ALA A 60 -24.14 3.67 30.26
N TYR A 61 -24.11 3.30 31.54
CA TYR A 61 -24.85 2.14 32.05
C TYR A 61 -26.37 2.21 31.84
N GLN A 62 -26.93 3.41 31.67
CA GLN A 62 -28.35 3.57 31.34
C GLN A 62 -28.76 2.85 30.06
N THR A 63 -27.80 2.61 29.15
CA THR A 63 -28.00 1.88 27.89
C THR A 63 -27.11 0.64 27.76
N THR A 64 -25.90 0.62 28.33
CA THR A 64 -24.92 -0.46 28.08
C THR A 64 -25.07 -1.68 28.97
N ASP A 65 -25.65 -1.54 30.17
CA ASP A 65 -25.67 -2.59 31.20
C ASP A 65 -27.10 -2.77 31.75
N ARG A 66 -28.11 -2.65 30.87
CA ARG A 66 -29.52 -2.94 31.19
C ARG A 66 -29.82 -4.42 30.95
N ASP A 67 -30.47 -5.07 31.91
CA ASP A 67 -31.00 -6.40 31.66
C ASP A 67 -32.33 -6.33 30.91
N TYR A 68 -32.26 -6.65 29.62
CA TYR A 68 -33.40 -6.90 28.75
C TYR A 68 -33.34 -8.30 28.11
N PHE A 69 -32.48 -9.19 28.64
CA PHE A 69 -32.11 -10.44 27.97
C PHE A 69 -32.39 -11.68 28.81
N TYR A 70 -32.25 -11.58 30.13
CA TYR A 70 -32.56 -12.66 31.05
C TYR A 70 -33.99 -12.47 31.61
N GLU A 71 -34.15 -11.99 32.84
CA GLU A 71 -35.46 -11.67 33.43
C GLU A 71 -36.17 -10.55 32.68
N ASN A 72 -35.41 -9.72 31.95
CA ASN A 72 -35.92 -8.59 31.15
C ASN A 72 -36.71 -7.61 32.03
N ASP A 73 -36.16 -7.31 33.20
CA ASP A 73 -36.78 -6.45 34.21
C ASP A 73 -36.24 -5.00 34.17
N GLY A 74 -35.24 -4.73 33.32
CA GLY A 74 -34.61 -3.43 33.16
C GLY A 74 -33.65 -3.04 34.30
N SER A 75 -33.30 -3.98 35.18
CA SER A 75 -32.29 -3.81 36.21
C SER A 75 -30.87 -3.73 35.59
N VAL A 76 -29.84 -3.64 36.43
CA VAL A 76 -28.45 -3.73 35.98
C VAL A 76 -28.15 -5.17 35.58
N LEU A 77 -27.66 -5.37 34.36
CA LEU A 77 -27.10 -6.63 33.88
C LEU A 77 -25.71 -6.87 34.51
N ASP A 78 -25.72 -7.27 35.78
CA ASP A 78 -24.54 -7.49 36.60
C ASP A 78 -24.03 -8.93 36.49
N ILE A 79 -22.88 -9.12 35.84
CA ILE A 79 -22.25 -10.44 35.66
C ILE A 79 -21.92 -11.18 36.98
N TYR A 80 -22.00 -10.49 38.13
CA TYR A 80 -21.76 -11.04 39.47
C TYR A 80 -23.02 -11.36 40.28
N SER A 81 -24.21 -10.92 39.84
CA SER A 81 -25.50 -11.36 40.40
C SER A 81 -26.26 -12.27 39.43
N GLU A 82 -26.09 -12.03 38.14
CA GLU A 82 -26.91 -12.59 37.07
C GLU A 82 -26.96 -14.13 37.13
N ASN A 83 -28.18 -14.66 37.08
CA ASN A 83 -28.48 -16.08 37.02
C ASN A 83 -29.20 -16.41 35.71
N PRO A 84 -28.48 -16.89 34.67
CA PRO A 84 -29.04 -17.12 33.34
C PRO A 84 -30.23 -18.10 33.25
N THR A 85 -30.54 -18.82 34.33
CA THR A 85 -31.56 -19.88 34.35
C THR A 85 -32.74 -19.60 35.29
N GLY A 86 -32.78 -18.44 35.93
CA GLY A 86 -33.88 -18.03 36.78
C GLY A 86 -33.50 -16.83 37.64
N ALA A 87 -34.41 -16.37 38.49
CA ALA A 87 -34.25 -15.09 39.18
C ALA A 87 -32.88 -14.89 39.85
N ASP A 88 -32.36 -13.69 39.66
CA ASP A 88 -31.20 -13.15 40.34
C ASP A 88 -31.33 -13.18 41.87
N PRO A 89 -30.22 -13.39 42.59
CA PRO A 89 -30.18 -13.34 44.04
C PRO A 89 -30.51 -11.93 44.56
N TYR A 90 -30.21 -10.88 43.78
CA TYR A 90 -30.51 -9.49 44.06
C TYR A 90 -30.35 -8.66 42.77
N ASN A 91 -31.12 -7.58 42.64
CA ASN A 91 -31.15 -6.73 41.44
C ASN A 91 -30.86 -5.28 41.81
N PHE A 92 -30.30 -4.52 40.87
CA PHE A 92 -30.03 -3.10 41.07
C PHE A 92 -30.83 -2.22 40.12
N THR A 93 -31.39 -1.13 40.67
CA THR A 93 -32.01 -0.08 39.86
C THR A 93 -30.95 0.91 39.39
N ILE A 94 -30.81 1.06 38.07
CA ILE A 94 -29.91 2.08 37.49
C ILE A 94 -30.28 3.49 37.97
N GLY A 95 -29.27 4.28 38.33
CA GLY A 95 -29.43 5.64 38.86
C GLY A 95 -29.73 5.72 40.36
N THR A 96 -30.11 4.63 41.01
CA THR A 96 -30.47 4.62 42.44
C THR A 96 -29.47 3.86 43.31
N ASN A 97 -29.10 2.64 42.92
CA ASN A 97 -28.22 1.78 43.71
C ASN A 97 -26.73 1.99 43.40
N GLN A 98 -26.30 3.23 43.12
CA GLN A 98 -24.90 3.58 42.81
C GLN A 98 -24.11 3.88 44.07
N CYS A 99 -23.03 3.15 44.36
CA CYS A 99 -22.20 3.49 45.52
C CYS A 99 -20.74 3.01 45.43
N GLY A 100 -19.92 3.47 46.37
CA GLY A 100 -18.52 3.04 46.54
C GLY A 100 -18.22 2.43 47.90
N GLN A 101 -19.24 2.13 48.72
CA GLN A 101 -19.10 1.57 50.06
C GLN A 101 -20.09 0.41 50.24
N TYR A 102 -19.57 -0.80 50.41
CA TYR A 102 -20.36 -2.04 50.43
C TYR A 102 -19.72 -3.02 51.41
N SER A 103 -20.56 -3.79 52.10
CA SER A 103 -20.11 -4.78 53.10
C SER A 103 -20.60 -6.20 52.80
N VAL A 104 -21.75 -6.30 52.13
CA VAL A 104 -22.38 -7.56 51.68
C VAL A 104 -22.84 -7.40 50.23
N GLU A 105 -23.00 -8.54 49.54
CA GLU A 105 -23.58 -8.60 48.20
C GLU A 105 -25.00 -8.01 48.19
N GLY A 106 -25.38 -7.35 47.11
CA GLY A 106 -26.68 -6.69 46.95
C GLY A 106 -26.79 -5.31 47.60
N ASN A 107 -25.71 -4.75 48.17
CA ASN A 107 -25.74 -3.39 48.73
C ASN A 107 -25.93 -2.33 47.65
N CYS A 108 -25.11 -2.39 46.59
CA CYS A 108 -25.10 -1.42 45.51
C CYS A 108 -24.23 -1.97 44.37
N TYR A 109 -24.35 -1.39 43.18
CA TYR A 109 -23.41 -1.64 42.10
C TYR A 109 -22.35 -0.54 42.02
N ASN A 110 -21.18 -0.93 41.52
CA ASN A 110 -20.02 -0.09 41.29
C ASN A 110 -19.44 -0.37 39.89
N ARG A 111 -18.42 0.40 39.50
CA ARG A 111 -17.68 0.23 38.25
C ARG A 111 -16.65 -0.88 38.41
N GLU A 112 -16.82 -1.94 37.64
CA GLU A 112 -15.84 -3.01 37.54
C GLU A 112 -14.94 -2.77 36.33
N HIS A 113 -13.66 -2.49 36.57
CA HIS A 113 -12.67 -2.48 35.50
C HIS A 113 -12.18 -3.90 35.26
N ILE A 114 -12.68 -4.56 34.21
CA ILE A 114 -12.30 -5.95 33.88
C ILE A 114 -10.78 -6.08 33.74
N VAL A 115 -10.10 -5.08 33.17
CA VAL A 115 -8.65 -4.90 33.35
C VAL A 115 -8.42 -3.90 34.49
N PRO A 116 -7.83 -4.30 35.63
CA PRO A 116 -7.78 -3.45 36.82
C PRO A 116 -7.09 -2.11 36.58
N GLN A 117 -7.71 -1.02 37.05
CA GLN A 117 -7.17 0.34 36.86
C GLN A 117 -5.81 0.59 37.52
N SER A 118 -5.44 -0.22 38.51
CA SER A 118 -4.10 -0.21 39.13
C SER A 118 -2.98 -0.64 38.18
N LEU A 119 -3.29 -1.32 37.07
CA LEU A 119 -2.26 -1.73 36.09
C LEU A 119 -1.81 -0.58 35.19
N PHE A 120 -2.62 0.47 35.08
CA PHE A 120 -2.38 1.60 34.17
C PHE A 120 -2.49 2.96 34.88
N ASP A 121 -2.30 2.99 36.19
CA ASP A 121 -2.29 4.20 37.03
C ASP A 121 -3.54 5.09 36.85
N GLU A 122 -4.72 4.48 36.66
CA GLU A 122 -5.98 5.19 36.45
C GLU A 122 -5.93 6.18 35.26
N ALA A 123 -5.01 5.96 34.32
CA ALA A 123 -4.77 6.88 33.23
C ALA A 123 -5.94 6.94 32.23
N SER A 124 -6.19 8.16 31.74
CA SER A 124 -7.12 8.42 30.64
C SER A 124 -6.49 7.99 29.30
N PRO A 125 -7.26 7.42 28.35
CA PRO A 125 -8.71 7.24 28.41
C PRO A 125 -9.18 5.90 29.01
N MET A 126 -8.27 5.00 29.38
CA MET A 126 -8.57 3.64 29.83
C MET A 126 -9.52 3.63 31.04
N VAL A 127 -9.31 4.51 32.01
CA VAL A 127 -10.10 4.59 33.25
C VAL A 127 -11.61 4.78 33.02
N ALA A 128 -12.02 5.27 31.84
CA ALA A 128 -13.41 5.57 31.51
C ALA A 128 -13.90 4.93 30.20
N ASP A 129 -13.19 3.91 29.69
CA ASP A 129 -13.56 3.22 28.46
C ASP A 129 -14.57 2.09 28.72
N VAL A 130 -15.79 2.29 28.25
CA VAL A 130 -16.94 1.41 28.55
C VAL A 130 -16.79 0.01 27.92
N ASN A 131 -15.94 -0.17 26.90
CA ASN A 131 -15.76 -1.48 26.26
C ASN A 131 -15.20 -2.55 27.20
N PHE A 132 -14.60 -2.18 28.35
CA PHE A 132 -14.13 -3.15 29.35
C PHE A 132 -14.54 -2.81 30.80
N ILE A 133 -15.42 -1.84 31.00
CA ILE A 133 -15.88 -1.44 32.34
C ILE A 133 -17.37 -1.73 32.48
N ARG A 134 -17.74 -2.60 33.41
CA ARG A 134 -19.13 -3.05 33.67
C ARG A 134 -19.71 -2.42 34.93
N ALA A 135 -21.04 -2.36 35.00
CA ALA A 135 -21.74 -2.11 36.25
C ALA A 135 -21.94 -3.45 36.98
N THR A 136 -21.38 -3.62 38.17
CA THR A 136 -21.47 -4.90 38.90
C THR A 136 -21.64 -4.71 40.41
N ASP A 137 -22.05 -5.75 41.12
CA ASP A 137 -22.10 -5.75 42.58
C ASP A 137 -20.78 -5.28 43.19
N GLY A 138 -20.89 -4.33 44.10
CA GLY A 138 -19.73 -3.72 44.73
C GLY A 138 -18.94 -4.70 45.58
N LYS A 139 -19.61 -5.59 46.32
CA LYS A 139 -18.94 -6.56 47.20
C LYS A 139 -18.16 -7.60 46.38
N VAL A 140 -18.74 -8.16 45.33
CA VAL A 140 -18.05 -9.14 44.47
C VAL A 140 -16.89 -8.48 43.72
N ASN A 141 -17.07 -7.27 43.18
CA ASN A 141 -15.98 -6.44 42.62
C ASN A 141 -14.84 -6.23 43.65
N GLY A 142 -15.17 -5.83 44.88
CA GLY A 142 -14.21 -5.66 45.95
C GLY A 142 -13.46 -6.96 46.33
N MET A 143 -14.13 -8.11 46.26
CA MET A 143 -13.49 -9.42 46.46
C MET A 143 -12.55 -9.77 45.30
N ARG A 144 -12.93 -9.45 44.06
CA ARG A 144 -12.10 -9.65 42.86
C ARG A 144 -10.83 -8.81 42.91
N SER A 145 -10.86 -7.61 43.48
CA SER A 145 -9.68 -6.75 43.67
C SER A 145 -8.94 -6.50 42.35
N ASN A 146 -7.61 -6.68 42.33
CA ASN A 146 -6.79 -6.63 41.11
C ASN A 146 -6.38 -8.02 40.60
N TYR A 147 -7.04 -9.08 41.06
CA TYR A 147 -6.71 -10.43 40.62
C TYR A 147 -7.10 -10.63 39.14
N PRO A 148 -6.25 -11.31 38.36
CA PRO A 148 -6.56 -11.65 36.98
C PRO A 148 -7.72 -12.64 36.93
N PHE A 149 -8.36 -12.72 35.78
CA PHE A 149 -9.41 -13.71 35.58
C PHE A 149 -8.79 -15.06 35.22
N GLY A 150 -9.36 -16.15 35.70
CA GLY A 150 -8.84 -17.48 35.44
C GLY A 150 -9.68 -18.56 36.07
N LYS A 151 -9.33 -19.82 35.82
CA LYS A 151 -10.05 -20.95 36.40
C LYS A 151 -9.65 -21.12 37.86
N VAL A 152 -10.60 -21.12 38.79
CA VAL A 152 -10.33 -21.40 40.20
C VAL A 152 -10.26 -22.91 40.43
N GLY A 153 -9.36 -23.34 41.30
CA GLY A 153 -9.25 -24.74 41.73
C GLY A 153 -10.48 -25.25 42.48
N THR A 154 -10.42 -26.48 42.95
CA THR A 154 -11.55 -27.17 43.61
C THR A 154 -11.90 -26.64 44.99
N SER A 155 -11.13 -25.69 45.54
CA SER A 155 -11.33 -25.11 46.87
C SER A 155 -11.25 -23.58 46.79
N PRO A 156 -12.33 -22.90 46.35
CA PRO A 156 -12.36 -21.45 46.28
C PRO A 156 -12.27 -20.84 47.69
N SER A 157 -11.57 -19.70 47.81
CA SER A 157 -11.53 -18.91 49.04
C SER A 157 -12.77 -18.02 49.22
N PHE A 158 -13.49 -17.75 48.14
CA PHE A 158 -14.77 -17.05 48.13
C PHE A 158 -15.64 -17.54 46.98
N THR A 159 -16.95 -17.57 47.18
CA THR A 159 -17.96 -17.85 46.15
C THR A 159 -19.12 -16.88 46.35
N SER A 160 -19.46 -16.12 45.30
CA SER A 160 -20.60 -15.20 45.32
C SER A 160 -21.93 -15.96 45.26
N GLN A 161 -23.04 -15.27 45.49
CA GLN A 161 -24.38 -15.88 45.41
C GLN A 161 -24.71 -16.40 44.01
N ASN A 162 -24.20 -15.76 42.94
CA ASN A 162 -24.38 -16.27 41.58
C ASN A 162 -23.42 -17.42 41.23
N GLY A 163 -22.41 -17.70 42.06
CA GLY A 163 -21.47 -18.80 41.87
C GLY A 163 -20.12 -18.42 41.26
N SER A 164 -19.84 -17.12 41.06
CA SER A 164 -18.50 -16.63 40.74
C SER A 164 -17.53 -16.91 41.90
N LYS A 165 -16.26 -17.19 41.59
CA LYS A 165 -15.29 -17.72 42.57
C LYS A 165 -14.03 -16.88 42.62
N LEU A 166 -13.42 -16.82 43.80
CA LEU A 166 -12.03 -16.38 43.98
C LEU A 166 -11.24 -17.53 44.59
N GLY A 167 -10.00 -17.74 44.15
CA GLY A 167 -9.13 -18.72 44.77
C GLY A 167 -7.84 -18.97 44.00
N THR A 168 -7.08 -19.98 44.42
CA THR A 168 -5.87 -20.41 43.72
C THR A 168 -6.21 -20.89 42.32
N SER A 169 -5.43 -20.43 41.35
CA SER A 169 -5.56 -20.77 39.93
C SER A 169 -5.36 -22.25 39.66
N ALA A 170 -6.24 -22.79 38.83
CA ALA A 170 -6.12 -24.04 38.11
C ALA A 170 -5.89 -23.81 36.60
N SER A 171 -5.73 -22.57 36.15
CA SER A 171 -5.30 -22.25 34.79
C SER A 171 -3.88 -22.78 34.54
N ALA A 172 -3.66 -23.44 33.41
CA ALA A 172 -2.35 -24.00 33.08
C ALA A 172 -1.29 -22.89 32.98
N GLY A 173 -0.15 -23.06 33.65
CA GLY A 173 0.95 -22.08 33.60
C GLY A 173 0.84 -20.92 34.60
N TYR A 174 -0.19 -20.89 35.46
CA TYR A 174 -0.33 -19.87 36.51
C TYR A 174 -0.86 -20.45 37.82
N SER A 175 -0.19 -20.12 38.94
CA SER A 175 -0.51 -20.62 40.28
C SER A 175 -0.89 -19.53 41.29
N GLY A 176 -1.10 -18.29 40.82
CA GLY A 176 -1.53 -17.19 41.67
C GLY A 176 -3.01 -17.27 42.03
N ILE A 177 -3.53 -16.20 42.65
CA ILE A 177 -4.97 -16.06 42.90
C ILE A 177 -5.63 -15.51 41.63
N VAL A 178 -6.77 -16.10 41.25
CA VAL A 178 -7.60 -15.68 40.12
C VAL A 178 -9.06 -15.55 40.55
N PHE A 179 -9.81 -14.79 39.77
CA PHE A 179 -11.26 -14.72 39.86
C PHE A 179 -11.89 -15.46 38.67
N GLU A 180 -12.92 -16.27 38.91
CA GLU A 180 -13.65 -17.02 37.88
C GLU A 180 -15.12 -16.59 37.89
N PRO A 181 -15.61 -15.88 36.85
CA PRO A 181 -17.04 -15.64 36.70
C PRO A 181 -17.76 -16.94 36.35
N ILE A 182 -19.09 -16.97 36.45
CA ILE A 182 -19.88 -18.10 35.97
C ILE A 182 -19.72 -18.32 34.46
N ASP A 183 -20.03 -19.53 34.00
CA ASP A 183 -19.75 -19.96 32.63
C ASP A 183 -20.36 -19.05 31.55
N ALA A 184 -21.52 -18.45 31.82
CA ALA A 184 -22.25 -17.59 30.89
C ALA A 184 -21.63 -16.20 30.63
N PHE A 185 -20.58 -15.83 31.37
CA PHE A 185 -19.89 -14.54 31.22
C PHE A 185 -18.38 -14.68 31.02
N LYS A 186 -17.89 -15.90 30.81
CA LYS A 186 -16.46 -16.15 30.61
C LYS A 186 -15.98 -15.60 29.27
N GLY A 187 -16.79 -15.71 28.24
CA GLY A 187 -16.57 -15.17 26.91
C GLY A 187 -16.63 -13.65 26.90
N ASP A 188 -17.60 -13.06 27.59
CA ASP A 188 -17.72 -11.61 27.81
C ASP A 188 -16.40 -11.03 28.34
N VAL A 189 -15.92 -11.60 29.45
CA VAL A 189 -14.67 -11.18 30.11
C VAL A 189 -13.48 -11.33 29.15
N ALA A 190 -13.38 -12.46 28.45
CA ALA A 190 -12.31 -12.70 27.49
C ALA A 190 -12.30 -11.64 26.37
N ARG A 191 -13.44 -11.35 25.75
CA ARG A 191 -13.56 -10.37 24.68
C ARG A 191 -13.28 -8.95 25.15
N MET A 192 -13.64 -8.58 26.37
CA MET A 192 -13.28 -7.29 26.97
C MET A 192 -11.76 -7.14 27.18
N ILE A 193 -11.08 -8.20 27.60
CA ILE A 193 -9.62 -8.20 27.77
C ILE A 193 -8.91 -8.19 26.41
N PHE A 194 -9.36 -8.97 25.42
CA PHE A 194 -8.81 -8.93 24.05
C PHE A 194 -8.93 -7.53 23.43
N TYR A 195 -10.07 -6.87 23.64
CA TYR A 195 -10.24 -5.46 23.26
C TYR A 195 -9.18 -4.58 23.92
N PHE A 196 -9.01 -4.67 25.23
CA PHE A 196 -8.08 -3.82 25.97
C PHE A 196 -6.65 -3.94 25.44
N VAL A 197 -6.12 -5.16 25.31
CA VAL A 197 -4.74 -5.38 24.83
C VAL A 197 -4.56 -5.08 23.35
N THR A 198 -5.65 -4.97 22.59
CA THR A 198 -5.63 -4.52 21.19
C THR A 198 -5.68 -2.99 21.13
N ARG A 199 -6.60 -2.34 21.84
CA ARG A 199 -6.80 -0.88 21.86
C ARG A 199 -5.60 -0.13 22.43
N TYR A 200 -4.99 -0.68 23.49
CA TYR A 200 -3.93 -0.02 24.26
C TYR A 200 -2.56 -0.68 24.05
N GLN A 201 -2.36 -1.33 22.90
CA GLN A 201 -1.16 -2.14 22.65
C GLN A 201 0.17 -1.38 22.71
N SER A 202 0.17 -0.07 22.42
CA SER A 202 1.39 0.75 22.48
C SER A 202 1.73 1.20 23.91
N GLN A 203 0.77 1.16 24.82
CA GLN A 203 0.96 1.54 26.23
C GLN A 203 1.36 0.36 27.13
N LEU A 204 1.19 -0.89 26.68
CA LEU A 204 1.45 -2.10 27.47
C LEU A 204 2.83 -2.13 28.13
N ALA A 205 3.87 -1.62 27.46
CA ALA A 205 5.23 -1.59 28.00
C ALA A 205 5.38 -0.69 29.24
N GLY A 206 4.50 0.31 29.39
CA GLY A 206 4.47 1.23 30.53
C GLY A 206 3.48 0.83 31.62
N PHE A 207 2.69 -0.24 31.41
CA PHE A 207 1.80 -0.73 32.44
C PHE A 207 2.57 -1.49 33.49
N THR A 208 2.11 -1.34 34.73
CA THR A 208 2.66 -2.11 35.84
C THR A 208 2.26 -3.56 35.60
N SER A 209 3.17 -4.36 35.02
CA SER A 209 3.12 -5.80 35.18
C SER A 209 3.38 -6.03 36.66
N ALA A 210 2.32 -6.12 37.46
CA ALA A 210 2.45 -6.29 38.89
C ALA A 210 3.30 -7.55 39.14
N ASN A 211 4.59 -7.35 39.37
CA ASN A 211 5.55 -8.37 39.75
C ASN A 211 5.07 -8.88 41.11
N GLY A 212 4.23 -9.92 41.08
CA GLY A 212 3.71 -10.60 42.26
C GLY A 212 2.19 -10.85 42.27
N THR A 213 1.36 -10.02 41.62
CA THR A 213 -0.11 -10.09 41.71
C THR A 213 -0.78 -9.38 40.53
N GLY A 214 -1.09 -10.11 39.44
CA GLY A 214 -1.73 -9.52 38.25
C GLY A 214 -1.11 -9.91 36.91
N GLY A 215 -0.39 -11.04 36.84
CA GLY A 215 0.36 -11.50 35.67
C GLY A 215 -0.46 -11.85 34.43
N MET A 216 -1.49 -11.09 34.09
CA MET A 216 -2.28 -11.26 32.86
C MET A 216 -1.68 -10.51 31.66
N LEU A 217 -1.12 -9.32 31.86
CA LEU A 217 -0.63 -8.47 30.76
C LEU A 217 0.80 -8.84 30.34
N GLY A 218 1.04 -8.83 29.02
CA GLY A 218 2.38 -8.86 28.45
C GLY A 218 3.00 -7.45 28.43
N THR A 219 4.32 -7.37 28.32
CA THR A 219 5.05 -6.09 28.18
C THR A 219 5.25 -5.65 26.73
N THR A 220 4.87 -6.49 25.77
CA THR A 220 4.98 -6.24 24.33
C THR A 220 3.62 -6.12 23.67
N ALA A 221 3.55 -5.40 22.55
CA ALA A 221 2.32 -5.22 21.79
C ALA A 221 1.72 -6.54 21.28
N PHE A 222 2.55 -7.56 21.02
CA PHE A 222 2.10 -8.90 20.62
C PHE A 222 2.77 -9.96 21.51
N PRO A 223 2.02 -10.94 22.05
CA PRO A 223 0.56 -11.10 21.92
C PRO A 223 -0.26 -10.10 22.77
N GLY A 224 0.39 -9.35 23.66
CA GLY A 224 -0.26 -8.38 24.56
C GLY A 224 -0.68 -8.94 25.93
N LEU A 225 -0.69 -10.28 26.06
CA LEU A 225 -0.99 -11.01 27.29
C LEU A 225 0.15 -11.97 27.63
N GLN A 226 0.22 -12.40 28.89
CA GLN A 226 1.03 -13.57 29.25
C GLN A 226 0.42 -14.82 28.61
N THR A 227 1.26 -15.81 28.30
CA THR A 227 0.83 -17.03 27.58
C THR A 227 -0.31 -17.76 28.28
N TRP A 228 -0.21 -17.94 29.61
CA TRP A 228 -1.24 -18.65 30.38
C TRP A 228 -2.60 -17.95 30.32
N GLU A 229 -2.62 -16.62 30.36
CA GLU A 229 -3.84 -15.81 30.32
C GLU A 229 -4.44 -15.88 28.92
N LEU A 230 -3.61 -15.70 27.89
CA LEU A 230 -4.05 -15.82 26.50
C LEU A 230 -4.73 -17.16 26.23
N ASP A 231 -4.11 -18.26 26.65
CA ASP A 231 -4.65 -19.61 26.45
C ASP A 231 -5.96 -19.80 27.23
N GLN A 232 -6.03 -19.29 28.46
CA GLN A 232 -7.23 -19.39 29.29
C GLN A 232 -8.40 -18.57 28.72
N LEU A 233 -8.15 -17.34 28.28
CA LEU A 233 -9.18 -16.48 27.69
C LEU A 233 -9.63 -16.97 26.31
N ARG A 234 -8.74 -17.56 25.51
CA ARG A 234 -9.13 -18.22 24.24
C ARG A 234 -10.04 -19.41 24.49
N ALA A 235 -9.73 -20.24 25.49
CA ALA A 235 -10.58 -21.36 25.88
C ALA A 235 -11.97 -20.88 26.34
N TRP A 236 -12.03 -19.80 27.11
CA TRP A 236 -13.29 -19.19 27.55
C TRP A 236 -14.09 -18.58 26.40
N HIS A 237 -13.42 -17.82 25.51
CA HIS A 237 -14.04 -17.27 24.32
C HIS A 237 -14.67 -18.35 23.42
N ALA A 238 -14.01 -19.50 23.25
CA ALA A 238 -14.54 -20.61 22.47
C ALA A 238 -15.69 -21.35 23.17
N ALA A 239 -15.67 -21.44 24.50
CA ALA A 239 -16.69 -22.13 25.29
C ALA A 239 -17.96 -21.29 25.50
N ASP A 240 -17.84 -19.97 25.46
CA ASP A 240 -18.93 -19.01 25.67
C ASP A 240 -19.04 -18.03 24.48
N PRO A 241 -19.81 -18.40 23.44
CA PRO A 241 -20.00 -17.60 22.23
C PRO A 241 -20.62 -16.23 22.51
N VAL A 242 -20.51 -15.32 21.54
CA VAL A 242 -21.07 -13.97 21.66
C VAL A 242 -22.58 -14.02 21.89
N SER A 243 -23.05 -13.35 22.93
CA SER A 243 -24.47 -13.29 23.30
C SER A 243 -25.21 -12.08 22.67
N PRO A 244 -26.55 -12.13 22.55
CA PRO A 244 -27.34 -10.96 22.16
C PRO A 244 -27.16 -9.75 23.10
N ALA A 245 -26.95 -10.02 24.40
CA ALA A 245 -26.68 -8.99 25.39
C ALA A 245 -25.37 -8.24 25.10
N GLU A 246 -24.30 -8.97 24.74
CA GLU A 246 -23.03 -8.37 24.32
C GLU A 246 -23.15 -7.56 23.04
N ILE A 247 -23.88 -8.04 22.03
CA ILE A 247 -24.09 -7.31 20.77
C ILE A 247 -24.81 -5.98 21.06
N SER A 248 -25.87 -6.04 21.88
CA SER A 248 -26.61 -4.85 22.31
C SER A 248 -25.73 -3.86 23.06
N ARG A 249 -24.95 -4.35 24.04
CA ARG A 249 -23.98 -3.56 24.79
C ARG A 249 -22.92 -2.94 23.88
N ASN A 250 -22.41 -3.67 22.89
CA ASN A 250 -21.41 -3.19 21.94
C ASN A 250 -21.97 -2.10 21.00
N ASN A 251 -23.26 -2.18 20.66
CA ASN A 251 -23.95 -1.12 19.92
C ASN A 251 -24.16 0.13 20.78
N ALA A 252 -24.67 -0.01 22.01
CA ALA A 252 -24.83 1.10 22.94
C ALA A 252 -23.48 1.78 23.28
N THR A 253 -22.41 0.99 23.40
CA THR A 253 -21.05 1.51 23.62
C THR A 253 -20.56 2.34 22.43
N TYR A 254 -20.85 1.91 21.21
CA TYR A 254 -20.53 2.70 20.00
C TYR A 254 -21.28 4.03 19.97
N GLU A 255 -22.58 4.03 20.27
CA GLU A 255 -23.35 5.28 20.36
C GLU A 255 -22.78 6.22 21.42
N TYR A 256 -22.32 5.66 22.54
CA TYR A 256 -21.78 6.44 23.64
C TYR A 256 -20.38 7.01 23.35
N GLN A 257 -19.41 6.19 22.94
CA GLN A 257 -17.99 6.57 22.82
C GLN A 257 -17.37 6.36 21.43
N SER A 258 -18.18 6.07 20.42
CA SER A 258 -17.80 6.04 18.99
C SER A 258 -16.76 4.98 18.59
N ASN A 259 -16.54 3.96 19.43
CA ASN A 259 -15.77 2.78 19.05
C ASN A 259 -16.40 1.49 19.58
N LYS A 260 -16.09 0.36 18.94
CA LYS A 260 -16.63 -0.96 19.24
C LYS A 260 -15.56 -1.93 19.72
N ASN A 261 -15.99 -2.97 20.43
CA ASN A 261 -15.20 -4.16 20.64
C ASN A 261 -15.27 -5.05 19.39
N PRO A 262 -14.16 -5.23 18.65
CA PRO A 262 -14.14 -6.00 17.41
C PRO A 262 -14.36 -7.49 17.65
N PHE A 263 -14.04 -8.00 18.83
CA PHE A 263 -14.16 -9.42 19.17
C PHE A 263 -15.60 -9.83 19.51
N ILE A 264 -16.50 -8.86 19.64
CA ILE A 264 -17.95 -9.10 19.73
C ILE A 264 -18.57 -9.13 18.33
N ASP A 265 -18.22 -8.18 17.45
CA ASP A 265 -18.77 -8.15 16.09
C ASP A 265 -18.18 -9.24 15.18
N HIS A 266 -16.91 -9.58 15.41
CA HIS A 266 -16.11 -10.55 14.66
C HIS A 266 -15.37 -11.48 15.62
N PRO A 267 -16.07 -12.42 16.28
CA PRO A 267 -15.44 -13.36 17.21
C PRO A 267 -14.33 -14.20 16.55
N GLU A 268 -14.41 -14.46 15.25
CA GLU A 268 -13.38 -15.15 14.47
C GLU A 268 -12.02 -14.45 14.50
N PHE A 269 -11.97 -13.14 14.79
CA PHE A 269 -10.71 -12.39 14.89
C PHE A 269 -9.82 -12.87 16.03
N VAL A 270 -10.38 -13.47 17.09
CA VAL A 270 -9.56 -14.02 18.20
C VAL A 270 -8.62 -15.10 17.67
N GLU A 271 -9.14 -16.06 16.90
CA GLU A 271 -8.32 -17.14 16.34
C GLU A 271 -7.46 -16.67 15.16
N LEU A 272 -7.92 -15.72 14.35
CA LEU A 272 -7.07 -15.14 13.30
C LEU A 272 -5.86 -14.38 13.87
N ILE A 273 -5.96 -13.80 15.07
CA ILE A 273 -4.83 -13.07 15.70
C ILE A 273 -3.95 -13.97 16.55
N TRP A 274 -4.54 -14.77 17.43
CA TRP A 274 -3.82 -15.52 18.47
C TRP A 274 -3.96 -17.03 18.35
N GLY A 275 -4.75 -17.52 17.40
CA GLY A 275 -4.85 -18.94 17.11
C GLY A 275 -3.53 -19.52 16.61
N SER A 276 -3.35 -20.82 16.84
CA SER A 276 -2.36 -21.58 16.08
C SER A 276 -2.81 -21.51 14.62
N GLN A 277 -2.20 -20.62 13.84
CA GLN A 277 -2.45 -20.56 12.40
C GLN A 277 -2.20 -21.97 11.89
N VAL A 278 -3.25 -22.65 11.43
CA VAL A 278 -3.06 -23.90 10.69
C VAL A 278 -2.09 -23.53 9.58
N PRO A 279 -0.92 -24.19 9.45
CA PRO A 279 -0.01 -23.87 8.37
C PRO A 279 -0.80 -23.94 7.08
N ASP A 280 -0.92 -22.79 6.42
CA ASP A 280 -1.67 -22.73 5.19
C ASP A 280 -0.92 -23.56 4.18
N SER A 281 -1.52 -24.68 3.80
CA SER A 281 -0.94 -25.65 2.88
C SER A 281 -1.70 -25.70 1.57
N GLN A 282 -2.82 -24.97 1.49
CA GLN A 282 -3.58 -24.85 0.27
C GLN A 282 -2.99 -23.69 -0.54
N ALA A 283 -2.73 -23.97 -1.81
CA ALA A 283 -2.24 -22.95 -2.72
C ALA A 283 -3.40 -22.10 -3.27
N PRO A 284 -3.16 -20.81 -3.58
CA PRO A 284 -4.15 -19.98 -4.25
C PRO A 284 -4.58 -20.56 -5.60
N THR A 285 -5.79 -20.20 -6.05
CA THR A 285 -6.24 -20.47 -7.42
C THR A 285 -5.41 -19.68 -8.44
N ALA A 286 -5.37 -20.13 -9.69
CA ALA A 286 -4.74 -19.34 -10.75
C ALA A 286 -5.54 -18.05 -11.00
N ALA A 287 -4.84 -16.92 -11.16
CA ALA A 287 -5.46 -15.71 -11.66
C ALA A 287 -6.02 -15.93 -13.08
N THR A 288 -7.09 -15.22 -13.43
CA THR A 288 -7.77 -15.38 -14.73
C THR A 288 -7.86 -14.05 -15.46
N ASN A 289 -8.20 -14.09 -16.75
CA ASN A 289 -8.38 -12.91 -17.61
C ASN A 289 -7.16 -11.97 -17.61
N LEU A 290 -5.94 -12.50 -17.59
CA LEU A 290 -4.74 -11.70 -17.78
C LEU A 290 -4.77 -11.09 -19.19
N THR A 291 -4.58 -9.78 -19.27
CA THR A 291 -4.50 -9.03 -20.52
C THR A 291 -3.33 -8.05 -20.51
N THR A 292 -2.81 -7.74 -21.70
CA THR A 292 -1.78 -6.71 -21.93
C THR A 292 -2.42 -5.45 -22.50
N GLN A 293 -1.96 -4.28 -22.07
CA GLN A 293 -2.46 -2.99 -22.51
C GLN A 293 -1.35 -1.93 -22.50
N ASN A 294 -1.60 -0.83 -23.20
CA ASN A 294 -0.72 0.36 -23.22
C ASN A 294 0.77 0.04 -23.53
N PRO A 295 1.10 -0.74 -24.58
CA PRO A 295 2.49 -1.00 -24.92
C PRO A 295 3.20 0.30 -25.29
N THR A 296 4.42 0.47 -24.80
CA THR A 296 5.37 1.50 -25.26
C THR A 296 6.56 0.81 -25.92
N ALA A 297 7.61 1.57 -26.28
CA ALA A 297 8.84 0.98 -26.77
C ALA A 297 9.59 0.14 -25.72
N SER A 298 9.31 0.31 -24.42
CA SER A 298 10.06 -0.37 -23.35
C SER A 298 9.22 -0.85 -22.17
N THR A 299 7.90 -0.68 -22.22
CA THR A 299 6.98 -1.08 -21.15
C THR A 299 5.70 -1.69 -21.70
N ILE A 300 5.07 -2.57 -20.92
CA ILE A 300 3.73 -3.10 -21.16
C ILE A 300 2.99 -3.16 -19.82
N SER A 301 1.77 -2.62 -19.77
CA SER A 301 0.88 -2.72 -18.61
C SER A 301 0.04 -3.99 -18.69
N LEU A 302 -0.25 -4.58 -17.53
CA LEU A 302 -0.98 -5.82 -17.36
C LEU A 302 -2.14 -5.61 -16.39
N SER A 303 -3.26 -6.29 -16.64
CA SER A 303 -4.39 -6.38 -15.72
C SER A 303 -4.98 -7.79 -15.72
N TRP A 304 -5.48 -8.25 -14.59
CA TRP A 304 -6.09 -9.59 -14.43
C TRP A 304 -7.22 -9.59 -13.40
N THR A 305 -7.97 -10.71 -13.35
CA THR A 305 -8.92 -11.01 -12.28
C THR A 305 -8.19 -11.71 -11.13
N ALA A 306 -8.48 -11.29 -9.90
CA ALA A 306 -7.81 -11.79 -8.70
C ALA A 306 -7.96 -13.31 -8.54
N ALA A 307 -6.90 -13.93 -8.02
CA ALA A 307 -6.95 -15.29 -7.48
C ALA A 307 -7.70 -15.31 -6.14
N THR A 308 -8.12 -16.50 -5.72
CA THR A 308 -8.77 -16.75 -4.44
C THR A 308 -8.00 -17.79 -3.65
N ASP A 309 -8.07 -17.70 -2.33
CA ASP A 309 -7.40 -18.61 -1.42
C ASP A 309 -8.24 -18.75 -0.13
N ASN A 310 -8.03 -19.81 0.65
CA ASN A 310 -8.74 -20.07 1.92
C ASN A 310 -8.34 -19.09 3.03
N ILE A 311 -7.10 -18.57 3.04
CA ILE A 311 -6.67 -17.53 4.00
C ILE A 311 -6.48 -16.19 3.28
N GLY A 312 -5.81 -16.19 2.12
CA GLY A 312 -5.69 -14.99 1.31
C GLY A 312 -4.48 -14.95 0.40
N VAL A 313 -4.60 -14.17 -0.67
CA VAL A 313 -3.51 -13.93 -1.63
C VAL A 313 -2.69 -12.72 -1.16
N ALA A 314 -1.39 -12.93 -0.93
CA ALA A 314 -0.45 -11.89 -0.51
C ALA A 314 0.10 -11.07 -1.69
N GLY A 315 0.16 -11.64 -2.89
CA GLY A 315 0.61 -10.93 -4.09
C GLY A 315 0.73 -11.81 -5.33
N TYR A 316 1.30 -11.24 -6.39
CA TYR A 316 1.45 -11.87 -7.69
C TYR A 316 2.88 -11.69 -8.22
N ASP A 317 3.51 -12.79 -8.61
CA ASP A 317 4.76 -12.80 -9.38
C ASP A 317 4.43 -12.65 -10.88
N VAL A 318 5.03 -11.66 -11.54
CA VAL A 318 4.78 -11.34 -12.95
C VAL A 318 5.95 -11.79 -13.81
N TYR A 319 5.70 -12.70 -14.75
CA TYR A 319 6.71 -13.26 -15.63
C TYR A 319 6.56 -12.76 -17.07
N ALA A 320 7.69 -12.61 -17.77
CA ALA A 320 7.74 -12.39 -19.21
C ALA A 320 8.74 -13.36 -19.83
N ASN A 321 8.30 -14.16 -20.80
CA ASN A 321 9.09 -15.23 -21.45
C ASN A 321 9.76 -16.17 -20.43
N GLY A 322 9.04 -16.51 -19.35
CA GLY A 322 9.52 -17.40 -18.28
C GLY A 322 10.46 -16.76 -17.26
N ILE A 323 10.79 -15.47 -17.40
CA ILE A 323 11.65 -14.73 -16.46
C ILE A 323 10.80 -13.85 -15.55
N LEU A 324 11.01 -13.93 -14.24
CA LEU A 324 10.37 -13.04 -13.27
C LEU A 324 10.81 -11.59 -13.52
N LYS A 325 9.84 -10.69 -13.73
CA LYS A 325 10.10 -9.28 -14.03
C LYS A 325 9.80 -8.36 -12.85
N THR A 326 8.69 -8.60 -12.16
CA THR A 326 8.25 -7.79 -11.03
C THR A 326 7.23 -8.55 -10.18
N THR A 327 6.84 -7.96 -9.05
CA THR A 327 5.77 -8.46 -8.16
C THR A 327 4.71 -7.37 -7.98
N ALA A 328 3.45 -7.76 -7.78
CA ALA A 328 2.34 -6.84 -7.52
C ALA A 328 1.50 -7.30 -6.32
N SER A 329 1.07 -6.36 -5.48
CA SER A 329 0.12 -6.62 -4.38
C SER A 329 -1.36 -6.48 -4.81
N GLY A 330 -1.60 -5.88 -5.99
CA GLY A 330 -2.92 -5.74 -6.60
C GLY A 330 -3.06 -6.54 -7.90
N THR A 331 -4.12 -6.28 -8.65
CA THR A 331 -4.45 -7.01 -9.90
C THR A 331 -3.94 -6.31 -11.17
N THR A 332 -2.96 -5.43 -11.04
CA THR A 332 -2.32 -4.72 -12.16
C THR A 332 -0.82 -4.62 -11.94
N ALA A 333 -0.06 -4.56 -13.04
CA ALA A 333 1.38 -4.33 -13.02
C ALA A 333 1.85 -3.63 -14.31
N THR A 334 2.98 -2.94 -14.26
CA THR A 334 3.67 -2.45 -15.47
C THR A 334 5.05 -3.09 -15.54
N VAL A 335 5.27 -3.90 -16.57
CA VAL A 335 6.57 -4.51 -16.84
C VAL A 335 7.41 -3.51 -17.62
N GLN A 336 8.61 -3.22 -17.11
CA GLN A 336 9.53 -2.23 -17.68
C GLN A 336 10.81 -2.90 -18.20
N GLY A 337 11.65 -2.12 -18.90
CA GLY A 337 12.96 -2.59 -19.40
C GLY A 337 12.83 -3.61 -20.53
N LEU A 338 11.73 -3.57 -21.27
CA LEU A 338 11.50 -4.42 -22.43
C LEU A 338 12.24 -3.85 -23.66
N THR A 339 12.70 -4.72 -24.56
CA THR A 339 13.24 -4.29 -25.85
C THR A 339 12.13 -3.82 -26.79
N PRO A 340 12.35 -2.78 -27.61
CA PRO A 340 11.39 -2.33 -28.61
C PRO A 340 11.12 -3.37 -29.70
N SER A 341 9.97 -3.26 -30.37
CA SER A 341 9.52 -4.18 -31.44
C SER A 341 9.65 -5.66 -31.10
N THR A 342 9.48 -6.02 -29.83
CA THR A 342 9.67 -7.38 -29.33
C THR A 342 8.35 -7.87 -28.72
N THR A 343 7.92 -9.06 -29.14
CA THR A 343 6.78 -9.74 -28.52
C THR A 343 7.23 -10.46 -27.26
N TYR A 344 6.48 -10.24 -26.18
CA TYR A 344 6.65 -10.91 -24.90
C TYR A 344 5.37 -11.67 -24.56
N THR A 345 5.54 -12.88 -24.05
CA THR A 345 4.45 -13.68 -23.47
C THR A 345 4.48 -13.55 -21.96
N PHE A 346 3.37 -13.07 -21.39
CA PHE A 346 3.21 -12.82 -19.96
C PHE A 346 2.32 -13.86 -19.29
N TYR A 347 2.62 -14.18 -18.04
CA TYR A 347 1.73 -14.89 -17.12
C TYR A 347 1.99 -14.39 -15.69
N VAL A 348 1.03 -14.61 -14.79
CA VAL A 348 1.18 -14.30 -13.36
C VAL A 348 0.99 -15.56 -12.51
N ILE A 349 1.65 -15.59 -11.35
CA ILE A 349 1.49 -16.63 -10.31
C ILE A 349 1.11 -15.93 -9.02
N ALA A 350 -0.01 -16.31 -8.41
CA ALA A 350 -0.43 -15.82 -7.11
C ALA A 350 0.38 -16.50 -5.99
N ARG A 351 0.69 -15.74 -4.94
CA ARG A 351 1.38 -16.16 -3.72
C ARG A 351 0.51 -15.85 -2.52
N ASP A 352 0.44 -16.75 -1.56
CA ASP A 352 -0.09 -16.46 -0.23
C ASP A 352 1.03 -16.04 0.74
N ALA A 353 0.66 -15.77 1.99
CA ALA A 353 1.60 -15.39 3.04
C ALA A 353 2.38 -16.60 3.62
N ALA A 354 1.93 -17.83 3.36
CA ALA A 354 2.59 -19.06 3.80
C ALA A 354 3.67 -19.55 2.80
N GLY A 355 3.71 -18.97 1.60
CA GLY A 355 4.68 -19.26 0.56
C GLY A 355 4.18 -20.21 -0.52
N ASN A 356 2.90 -20.63 -0.51
CA ASN A 356 2.37 -21.47 -1.58
C ASN A 356 2.19 -20.66 -2.88
N SER A 357 2.18 -21.37 -4.00
CA SER A 357 2.04 -20.79 -5.34
C SER A 357 0.86 -21.38 -6.08
N SER A 358 0.08 -20.51 -6.71
CA SER A 358 -0.92 -20.95 -7.68
C SER A 358 -0.27 -21.59 -8.92
N PRO A 359 -1.05 -22.32 -9.74
CA PRO A 359 -0.71 -22.51 -11.14
C PRO A 359 -0.58 -21.17 -11.88
N GLN A 360 0.04 -21.19 -13.06
CA GLN A 360 0.11 -20.02 -13.93
C GLN A 360 -1.29 -19.58 -14.37
N SER A 361 -1.49 -18.27 -14.51
CA SER A 361 -2.65 -17.71 -15.21
C SER A 361 -2.70 -18.15 -16.68
N ASN A 362 -3.75 -17.72 -17.40
CA ASN A 362 -3.66 -17.69 -18.87
C ASN A 362 -2.46 -16.85 -19.32
N SER A 363 -1.90 -17.19 -20.49
CA SER A 363 -0.88 -16.36 -21.12
C SER A 363 -1.52 -15.18 -21.84
N ALA A 364 -0.82 -14.05 -21.87
CA ALA A 364 -1.17 -12.88 -22.65
C ALA A 364 0.06 -12.37 -23.40
N ASP A 365 -0.06 -12.19 -24.72
CA ASP A 365 1.03 -11.68 -25.55
C ASP A 365 0.92 -10.17 -25.71
N GLY A 366 2.06 -9.49 -25.59
CA GLY A 366 2.17 -8.06 -25.84
C GLY A 366 3.42 -7.74 -26.63
N THR A 367 3.25 -6.96 -27.71
CA THR A 367 4.38 -6.48 -28.52
C THR A 367 4.68 -5.04 -28.16
N THR A 368 5.91 -4.77 -27.76
CA THR A 368 6.38 -3.39 -27.54
C THR A 368 6.35 -2.63 -28.87
N LEU A 369 6.04 -1.34 -28.80
CA LEU A 369 6.07 -0.48 -29.97
C LEU A 369 7.50 -0.36 -30.51
N ALA A 370 7.61 0.06 -31.77
CA ALA A 370 8.91 0.38 -32.32
C ALA A 370 9.58 1.49 -31.49
N GLY A 371 10.87 1.28 -31.20
CA GLY A 371 11.69 2.35 -30.66
C GLY A 371 11.77 3.43 -31.72
N GLN A 372 11.45 4.68 -31.39
CA GLN A 372 11.55 5.73 -32.39
C GLN A 372 13.02 5.90 -32.81
N PRO A 373 13.33 5.86 -34.12
CA PRO A 373 14.68 6.12 -34.58
C PRO A 373 14.99 7.60 -34.36
N GLY A 374 15.83 7.88 -33.35
CA GLY A 374 16.26 9.21 -32.96
C GLY A 374 15.12 10.11 -32.45
N GLY A 375 14.84 10.08 -31.14
CA GLY A 375 13.92 11.05 -30.58
C GLY A 375 13.69 10.90 -29.08
N ASN A 376 14.13 11.91 -28.32
CA ASN A 376 13.33 12.70 -27.37
C ASN A 376 12.23 12.02 -26.53
N THR A 377 12.32 10.73 -26.25
CA THR A 377 11.39 10.07 -25.33
C THR A 377 11.84 10.44 -23.93
N SER A 378 11.14 11.40 -23.33
CA SER A 378 11.37 11.83 -21.95
C SER A 378 11.24 10.62 -21.03
N CYS A 379 12.31 10.31 -20.28
CA CYS A 379 12.37 9.19 -19.35
C CYS A 379 12.36 9.62 -17.90
N GLY A 380 12.45 10.92 -17.67
CA GLY A 380 12.03 11.49 -16.41
C GLY A 380 12.21 12.99 -16.41
N THR A 381 11.55 13.59 -15.43
CA THR A 381 11.59 15.01 -15.14
C THR A 381 11.72 15.21 -13.63
N GLU A 382 12.36 16.30 -13.25
CA GLU A 382 12.41 16.83 -11.89
C GLU A 382 12.27 18.36 -11.97
N ASN A 383 11.18 18.86 -11.39
CA ASN A 383 10.82 20.28 -11.33
C ASN A 383 10.91 20.84 -9.90
N PHE A 384 11.39 20.05 -8.94
CA PHE A 384 11.68 20.41 -7.56
C PHE A 384 10.48 20.88 -6.71
N GLU A 385 9.26 20.84 -7.25
CA GLU A 385 8.04 21.27 -6.57
C GLU A 385 7.66 20.39 -5.36
N THR A 386 8.13 19.14 -5.34
CA THR A 386 7.87 18.18 -4.25
C THR A 386 8.80 18.35 -3.05
N ILE A 387 9.80 19.22 -3.13
CA ILE A 387 10.70 19.49 -2.00
C ILE A 387 9.90 20.12 -0.85
N THR A 388 9.91 19.51 0.32
CA THR A 388 9.25 20.06 1.52
C THR A 388 10.19 21.00 2.28
N GLY A 389 9.66 22.13 2.74
CA GLY A 389 10.43 23.17 3.41
C GLY A 389 11.08 24.17 2.44
N ALA A 390 11.23 25.40 2.90
CA ALA A 390 12.02 26.45 2.25
C ALA A 390 13.14 26.95 3.20
N PRO A 391 14.00 26.06 3.74
CA PRO A 391 15.14 26.49 4.54
C PRO A 391 16.00 27.47 3.75
N ASN A 392 16.28 28.63 4.38
CA ASN A 392 17.25 29.60 3.92
C ASN A 392 18.69 29.26 4.39
N THR A 393 18.88 28.04 4.90
CA THR A 393 20.14 27.47 5.39
C THR A 393 20.63 26.37 4.44
N TYR A 394 21.94 26.19 4.38
CA TYR A 394 22.54 25.10 3.59
C TYR A 394 22.55 23.82 4.42
N ALA A 395 21.88 22.79 3.92
CA ALA A 395 21.80 21.48 4.55
C ALA A 395 21.79 20.37 3.49
N THR A 396 21.79 19.12 3.95
CA THR A 396 21.48 17.99 3.06
C THR A 396 19.97 17.83 3.00
N THR A 397 19.40 17.89 1.80
CA THR A 397 17.98 17.73 1.54
C THR A 397 17.75 16.45 0.76
N ILE A 398 16.81 15.63 1.22
CA ILE A 398 16.41 14.37 0.56
C ILE A 398 14.91 14.44 0.28
N TRP A 399 14.51 14.15 -0.96
CA TRP A 399 13.11 14.04 -1.35
C TRP A 399 12.95 12.93 -2.38
N THR A 400 11.71 12.50 -2.61
CA THR A 400 11.41 11.49 -3.62
C THR A 400 10.37 12.04 -4.60
N ASN A 401 10.67 11.94 -5.89
CA ASN A 401 9.77 12.33 -6.97
C ASN A 401 9.85 11.25 -8.07
N ASN A 402 8.70 10.84 -8.63
CA ASN A 402 8.63 9.80 -9.66
C ASN A 402 9.41 8.51 -9.32
N ASN A 403 9.35 8.06 -8.05
CA ASN A 403 10.11 6.90 -7.53
C ASN A 403 11.65 7.04 -7.61
N ILE A 404 12.16 8.26 -7.77
CA ILE A 404 13.58 8.58 -7.72
C ILE A 404 13.82 9.37 -6.44
N THR A 405 14.72 8.86 -5.58
CA THR A 405 15.16 9.59 -4.40
C THR A 405 16.30 10.51 -4.80
N TRP A 406 16.13 11.80 -4.56
CA TRP A 406 17.14 12.82 -4.82
C TRP A 406 17.79 13.24 -3.50
N THR A 407 19.12 13.42 -3.54
CA THR A 407 19.90 13.94 -2.42
C THR A 407 20.69 15.15 -2.91
N ALA A 408 20.42 16.31 -2.33
CA ALA A 408 21.18 17.54 -2.54
C ALA A 408 21.99 17.86 -1.28
N THR A 409 23.32 17.85 -1.38
CA THR A 409 24.21 18.23 -0.27
C THR A 409 24.56 19.72 -0.34
N ASP A 410 24.85 20.34 0.81
CA ASP A 410 25.19 21.77 0.93
C ASP A 410 24.27 22.66 0.07
N ALA A 411 22.96 22.46 0.25
CA ALA A 411 21.92 23.02 -0.60
C ALA A 411 20.84 23.75 0.20
N ARG A 412 20.16 24.70 -0.45
CA ARG A 412 18.99 25.44 0.05
C ARG A 412 17.86 25.42 -0.98
N THR A 413 16.61 25.62 -0.55
CA THR A 413 15.41 25.34 -1.36
C THR A 413 14.41 26.49 -1.42
N ASP A 414 14.85 27.69 -1.01
CA ASP A 414 14.07 28.93 -0.96
C ASP A 414 14.25 29.82 -2.21
N GLN A 415 14.92 29.32 -3.24
CA GLN A 415 15.17 30.05 -4.49
C GLN A 415 14.30 29.49 -5.62
N THR A 416 14.14 30.29 -6.67
CA THR A 416 13.31 29.95 -7.83
C THR A 416 14.04 30.19 -9.15
N ILE A 417 13.69 29.52 -10.24
CA ILE A 417 14.06 29.96 -11.60
C ILE A 417 12.78 30.14 -12.42
N SER A 418 12.16 29.04 -12.81
CA SER A 418 10.84 28.98 -13.45
C SER A 418 9.76 28.66 -12.42
N GLY A 419 10.12 27.80 -11.48
CA GLY A 419 9.35 27.41 -10.30
C GLY A 419 10.29 27.28 -9.10
N LYS A 420 10.03 26.32 -8.22
CA LYS A 420 10.94 26.01 -7.11
C LYS A 420 12.27 25.47 -7.65
N ALA A 421 13.39 25.92 -7.09
CA ALA A 421 14.72 25.48 -7.54
C ALA A 421 15.56 24.98 -6.37
N ILE A 422 16.39 23.96 -6.62
CA ILE A 422 17.40 23.52 -5.67
C ILE A 422 18.67 24.34 -5.88
N THR A 423 19.18 25.01 -4.84
CA THR A 423 20.40 25.83 -4.94
C THR A 423 21.55 25.18 -4.19
N ILE A 424 22.57 24.74 -4.94
CA ILE A 424 23.77 24.09 -4.40
C ILE A 424 24.94 25.08 -4.27
N ARG A 425 25.76 24.90 -3.23
CA ARG A 425 27.00 25.68 -3.02
C ARG A 425 28.25 24.82 -3.27
N ASN A 426 28.75 24.10 -2.26
CA ASN A 426 29.89 23.17 -2.36
C ASN A 426 29.44 21.70 -2.43
N GLY A 427 28.19 21.47 -2.81
CA GLY A 427 27.59 20.15 -2.82
C GLY A 427 27.19 19.68 -4.21
N SER A 428 26.35 18.66 -4.23
CA SER A 428 25.87 18.04 -5.45
C SER A 428 24.42 17.62 -5.33
N LEU A 429 23.72 17.62 -6.46
CA LEU A 429 22.43 16.94 -6.62
C LEU A 429 22.69 15.53 -7.16
N THR A 430 22.20 14.49 -6.49
CA THR A 430 22.40 13.08 -6.89
C THR A 430 21.09 12.32 -6.86
N SER A 431 20.81 11.52 -7.89
CA SER A 431 19.66 10.61 -7.93
C SER A 431 19.97 9.26 -7.28
N SER A 432 18.94 8.51 -6.90
CA SER A 432 19.02 7.06 -6.75
C SER A 432 19.31 6.39 -8.11
N ALA A 433 19.51 5.08 -8.13
CA ALA A 433 19.67 4.33 -9.38
C ALA A 433 18.38 4.44 -10.24
N ILE A 434 18.55 4.80 -11.51
CA ILE A 434 17.50 4.94 -12.51
C ILE A 434 17.73 3.87 -13.59
N SER A 435 16.72 3.06 -13.89
CA SER A 435 16.80 2.06 -14.96
C SER A 435 16.49 2.66 -16.34
N GLY A 436 17.01 2.06 -17.41
CA GLY A 436 16.66 2.43 -18.79
C GLY A 436 17.68 3.31 -19.53
N GLY A 437 18.83 3.59 -18.90
CA GLY A 437 19.91 4.37 -19.49
C GLY A 437 19.55 5.83 -19.76
N ILE A 438 20.46 6.55 -20.40
CA ILE A 438 20.29 7.97 -20.73
C ILE A 438 20.87 8.32 -22.11
N GLY A 439 20.11 9.07 -22.90
CA GLY A 439 20.50 9.58 -24.22
C GLY A 439 20.92 11.05 -24.19
N SER A 440 20.13 11.89 -23.54
CA SER A 440 20.38 13.31 -23.32
C SER A 440 19.82 13.77 -21.98
N ILE A 441 20.32 14.89 -21.48
CA ILE A 441 19.85 15.56 -20.24
C ILE A 441 19.77 17.06 -20.47
N SER A 442 18.72 17.69 -19.93
CA SER A 442 18.48 19.12 -20.07
C SER A 442 18.10 19.72 -18.72
N LEU A 443 18.62 20.90 -18.38
CA LEU A 443 18.25 21.63 -17.16
C LEU A 443 18.51 23.13 -17.29
N LYS A 444 17.87 23.93 -16.44
CA LYS A 444 18.20 25.35 -16.22
C LYS A 444 19.13 25.49 -15.03
N ALA A 445 20.10 26.40 -15.14
CA ALA A 445 20.99 26.76 -14.04
C ALA A 445 21.18 28.28 -13.96
N GLN A 446 21.12 28.84 -12.75
CA GLN A 446 21.28 30.28 -12.51
C GLN A 446 22.10 30.56 -11.25
N LEU A 447 23.00 31.54 -11.32
CA LEU A 447 23.72 32.08 -10.17
C LEU A 447 22.81 33.03 -9.37
N LYS A 448 22.59 32.77 -8.07
CA LYS A 448 21.63 33.54 -7.24
C LYS A 448 22.24 34.60 -6.34
N PHE A 449 23.44 34.36 -5.85
CA PHE A 449 24.16 35.26 -4.94
C PHE A 449 25.52 35.52 -5.58
N GLY A 450 25.95 36.79 -5.60
CA GLY A 450 27.06 37.29 -6.43
C GLY A 450 28.28 36.36 -6.57
N GLY A 451 28.92 36.44 -7.72
CA GLY A 451 30.01 35.57 -8.16
C GLY A 451 30.15 35.63 -9.67
N ASP A 452 31.04 34.81 -10.22
CA ASP A 452 31.30 34.76 -11.65
C ASP A 452 30.49 33.65 -12.35
N ALA A 453 30.15 33.87 -13.62
CA ALA A 453 29.55 32.85 -14.46
C ALA A 453 30.46 31.62 -14.54
N GLY A 454 29.86 30.44 -14.70
CA GLY A 454 30.60 29.19 -14.68
C GLY A 454 29.77 28.02 -15.19
N ASN A 455 30.23 26.80 -14.91
CA ASN A 455 29.66 25.57 -15.44
C ASN A 455 29.43 24.56 -14.31
N LEU A 456 28.26 23.92 -14.28
CA LEU A 456 28.00 22.72 -13.49
C LEU A 456 28.53 21.50 -14.26
N ASN A 457 29.15 20.55 -13.55
CA ASN A 457 29.56 19.27 -14.12
C ASN A 457 28.41 18.27 -14.00
N VAL A 458 28.04 17.64 -15.12
CA VAL A 458 27.04 16.57 -15.15
C VAL A 458 27.76 15.24 -15.25
N GLN A 459 27.50 14.35 -14.30
CA GLN A 459 28.09 13.03 -14.20
C GLN A 459 27.02 11.96 -14.29
N ILE A 460 27.30 10.91 -15.08
CA ILE A 460 26.49 9.69 -15.15
C ILE A 460 27.36 8.55 -14.66
N ASN A 461 26.91 7.84 -13.62
CA ASN A 461 27.69 6.76 -12.98
C ASN A 461 29.11 7.21 -12.56
N GLY A 462 29.26 8.46 -12.13
CA GLY A 462 30.54 9.04 -11.71
C GLY A 462 31.43 9.59 -12.84
N VAL A 463 31.07 9.38 -14.11
CA VAL A 463 31.82 9.89 -15.27
C VAL A 463 31.20 11.21 -15.74
N THR A 464 32.01 12.27 -15.88
CA THR A 464 31.55 13.56 -16.42
C THR A 464 31.21 13.41 -17.91
N VAL A 465 29.93 13.64 -18.27
CA VAL A 465 29.41 13.52 -19.65
C VAL A 465 29.27 14.87 -20.35
N GLY A 466 29.39 15.96 -19.61
CA GLY A 466 29.32 17.32 -20.13
C GLY A 466 29.14 18.33 -19.01
N THR A 467 28.93 19.58 -19.41
CA THR A 467 28.75 20.69 -18.47
C THR A 467 27.57 21.59 -18.86
N ILE A 468 26.90 22.17 -17.86
CA ILE A 468 25.82 23.13 -18.05
C ILE A 468 26.27 24.52 -17.57
N ALA A 469 26.27 25.50 -18.46
CA ALA A 469 26.62 26.87 -18.12
C ALA A 469 25.55 27.54 -17.25
N TYR A 470 25.98 28.44 -16.36
CA TYR A 470 25.11 29.30 -15.56
C TYR A 470 25.67 30.73 -15.48
N SER A 471 24.78 31.70 -15.31
CA SER A 471 25.12 33.11 -15.11
C SER A 471 24.16 33.78 -14.13
N GLY A 472 24.34 35.07 -13.82
CA GLY A 472 23.38 35.83 -13.01
C GLY A 472 22.00 35.98 -13.65
N THR A 473 21.93 35.87 -14.98
CA THR A 473 20.67 35.91 -15.74
C THR A 473 20.10 34.51 -15.90
N ALA A 474 18.81 34.34 -15.60
CA ALA A 474 18.11 33.08 -15.78
C ALA A 474 18.06 32.70 -17.28
N PRO A 475 18.34 31.44 -17.65
CA PRO A 475 18.21 30.99 -19.03
C PRO A 475 16.73 30.92 -19.45
N THR A 476 16.44 31.34 -20.67
CA THR A 476 15.07 31.31 -21.23
C THR A 476 14.59 29.89 -21.54
N ALA A 477 15.51 28.93 -21.74
CA ALA A 477 15.24 27.52 -21.98
C ALA A 477 16.28 26.61 -21.30
N PRO A 478 15.95 25.34 -21.01
CA PRO A 478 16.92 24.37 -20.49
C PRO A 478 18.10 24.16 -21.47
N ILE A 479 19.31 24.09 -20.92
CA ILE A 479 20.53 23.76 -21.68
C ILE A 479 20.63 22.24 -21.74
N THR A 480 20.91 21.70 -22.93
CA THR A 480 20.89 20.25 -23.20
C THR A 480 22.28 19.71 -23.48
N ILE A 481 22.65 18.60 -22.83
CA ILE A 481 23.78 17.74 -23.20
C ILE A 481 23.22 16.55 -23.96
N ASN A 482 23.61 16.43 -25.22
CA ASN A 482 23.20 15.35 -26.11
C ASN A 482 24.26 14.25 -26.18
N ASN A 483 23.90 13.11 -26.79
CA ASN A 483 24.82 12.02 -27.11
C ASN A 483 25.54 11.41 -25.90
N ILE A 484 24.87 11.37 -24.74
CA ILE A 484 25.40 10.74 -23.53
C ILE A 484 25.46 9.22 -23.74
N ASN A 485 24.37 8.65 -24.28
CA ASN A 485 24.28 7.27 -24.77
C ASN A 485 24.81 6.20 -23.79
N VAL A 486 24.48 6.32 -22.50
CA VAL A 486 24.84 5.32 -21.48
C VAL A 486 23.68 4.36 -21.30
N SER A 487 23.90 3.08 -21.59
CA SER A 487 22.92 2.01 -21.38
C SER A 487 22.87 1.51 -19.94
N GLY A 488 21.79 0.83 -19.55
CA GLY A 488 21.68 0.15 -18.26
C GLY A 488 21.26 1.07 -17.11
N ASN A 489 21.52 0.65 -15.87
CA ASN A 489 21.19 1.46 -14.69
C ASN A 489 22.17 2.64 -14.57
N ILE A 490 21.63 3.82 -14.29
CA ILE A 490 22.38 5.07 -14.20
C ILE A 490 22.11 5.82 -12.90
N VAL A 491 23.09 6.60 -12.46
CA VAL A 491 22.96 7.61 -11.41
C VAL A 491 23.32 8.97 -12.01
N ILE A 492 22.39 9.91 -11.94
CA ILE A 492 22.61 11.30 -12.35
C ILE A 492 23.20 12.05 -11.17
N LYS A 493 24.34 12.72 -11.39
CA LYS A 493 24.96 13.59 -10.40
C LYS A 493 25.38 14.92 -11.02
N ILE A 494 24.95 16.03 -10.42
CA ILE A 494 25.29 17.38 -10.83
C ILE A 494 26.14 18.02 -9.74
N VAL A 495 27.33 18.46 -10.09
CA VAL A 495 28.33 19.00 -9.16
C VAL A 495 28.61 20.44 -9.52
N ASN A 496 28.61 21.32 -8.51
CA ASN A 496 29.16 22.67 -8.68
C ASN A 496 30.68 22.64 -8.41
N PRO A 497 31.54 22.81 -9.44
CA PRO A 497 32.99 22.81 -9.23
C PRO A 497 33.49 24.10 -8.59
N ILE A 498 32.72 25.19 -8.62
CA ILE A 498 33.10 26.49 -8.05
C ILE A 498 32.42 26.64 -6.69
N THR A 499 33.13 26.27 -5.63
CA THR A 499 32.62 26.13 -4.26
C THR A 499 32.12 27.45 -3.63
N THR A 500 32.54 28.58 -4.19
CA THR A 500 32.07 29.92 -3.80
C THR A 500 30.78 30.34 -4.49
N ASN A 501 30.39 29.69 -5.58
CA ASN A 501 29.17 30.03 -6.32
C ASN A 501 27.95 29.32 -5.73
N ARG A 502 26.78 29.95 -5.89
CA ARG A 502 25.50 29.43 -5.40
C ARG A 502 24.56 29.31 -6.60
N VAL A 503 24.40 28.09 -7.07
CA VAL A 503 23.78 27.81 -8.36
C VAL A 503 22.45 27.11 -8.15
N ALA A 504 21.38 27.78 -8.51
CA ALA A 504 20.04 27.22 -8.59
C ALA A 504 19.92 26.31 -9.81
N ILE A 505 19.24 25.18 -9.66
CA ILE A 505 18.95 24.19 -10.70
C ILE A 505 17.43 24.01 -10.75
N ASP A 506 16.87 24.02 -11.96
CA ASP A 506 15.44 23.89 -12.22
C ASP A 506 15.20 23.18 -13.58
N ASP A 507 13.97 22.72 -13.83
CA ASP A 507 13.50 22.11 -15.09
C ASP A 507 14.40 20.97 -15.61
N LEU A 508 14.81 20.06 -14.72
CA LEU A 508 15.65 18.91 -15.08
C LEU A 508 14.82 17.87 -15.83
N THR A 509 15.28 17.46 -17.01
CA THR A 509 14.67 16.42 -17.84
C THR A 509 15.73 15.56 -18.48
N TRP A 510 15.43 14.30 -18.79
CA TRP A 510 16.34 13.44 -19.55
C TRP A 510 15.59 12.48 -20.47
N THR A 511 16.28 12.01 -21.49
CA THR A 511 15.77 11.01 -22.44
C THR A 511 16.41 9.66 -22.18
N CYS A 512 15.70 8.57 -22.48
CA CYS A 512 16.26 7.23 -22.35
C CYS A 512 17.44 7.01 -23.29
N PHE A 513 18.26 6.02 -22.96
CA PHE A 513 19.20 5.47 -23.92
C PHE A 513 18.45 4.88 -25.11
N GLY A 514 18.68 5.43 -26.30
CA GLY A 514 18.32 4.80 -27.57
C GLY A 514 19.54 4.12 -28.14
N ALA A 515 19.46 2.82 -28.44
CA ALA A 515 20.50 2.16 -29.23
C ALA A 515 20.63 2.92 -30.56
N LEU A 516 21.87 3.30 -30.91
CA LEU A 516 22.17 3.91 -32.19
C LEU A 516 21.88 2.89 -33.30
N GLY A 517 20.63 2.85 -33.77
CA GLY A 517 20.38 2.46 -35.14
C GLY A 517 21.08 3.49 -36.02
N THR A 518 21.79 3.05 -37.06
CA THR A 518 22.16 3.95 -38.14
C THR A 518 20.90 4.68 -38.54
N SER A 519 20.85 5.99 -38.27
CA SER A 519 19.75 6.82 -38.71
C SER A 519 19.70 6.73 -40.22
N ASP A 520 18.84 5.87 -40.76
CA ASP A 520 18.19 6.17 -42.01
C ASP A 520 17.43 7.46 -41.74
N VAL A 521 18.08 8.56 -42.12
CA VAL A 521 17.46 9.87 -42.29
C VAL A 521 16.08 9.57 -42.87
N LYS A 522 15.01 9.94 -42.14
CA LYS A 522 13.65 9.90 -42.68
C LYS A 522 13.70 10.57 -44.04
N LYS A 523 13.73 9.77 -45.09
CA LYS A 523 13.42 10.24 -46.42
C LYS A 523 11.97 10.59 -46.37
N ASP A 524 11.69 11.86 -46.59
CA ASP A 524 10.44 12.25 -47.21
C ASP A 524 10.19 11.28 -48.38
N GLN A 525 9.20 10.39 -48.19
CA GLN A 525 8.75 9.46 -49.20
C GLN A 525 8.21 10.26 -50.39
N SER A 526 9.08 10.55 -51.35
CA SER A 526 8.76 10.23 -52.73
C SER A 526 9.32 8.83 -52.95
N GLU A 527 8.50 7.80 -52.73
CA GLU A 527 8.96 6.41 -52.70
C GLU A 527 9.45 5.99 -54.09
N PHE A 528 10.78 5.99 -54.29
CA PHE A 528 11.40 5.53 -55.52
C PHE A 528 11.37 4.00 -55.57
N SER A 529 10.72 3.42 -56.58
CA SER A 529 10.64 1.97 -56.82
C SER A 529 11.20 1.62 -58.19
N VAL A 530 11.61 0.36 -58.38
CA VAL A 530 12.16 -0.12 -59.65
C VAL A 530 11.38 -1.32 -60.19
N TYR A 531 11.21 -1.38 -61.51
CA TYR A 531 10.46 -2.45 -62.17
C TYR A 531 10.92 -2.64 -63.63
N PRO A 532 10.76 -3.84 -64.22
CA PRO A 532 10.54 -5.10 -63.53
C PRO A 532 11.77 -5.47 -62.68
N ASN A 533 11.54 -6.17 -61.58
CA ASN A 533 12.60 -6.77 -60.77
C ASN A 533 12.15 -8.20 -60.42
N PRO A 534 12.69 -9.25 -61.07
CA PRO A 534 13.91 -9.27 -61.91
C PRO A 534 13.79 -8.60 -63.30
N VAL A 535 14.90 -8.05 -63.80
CA VAL A 535 15.03 -7.42 -65.12
C VAL A 535 15.38 -8.47 -66.17
N LYS A 536 14.55 -8.59 -67.21
CA LYS A 536 14.71 -9.60 -68.27
C LYS A 536 15.15 -9.06 -69.64
N ASN A 537 14.89 -7.78 -69.92
CA ASN A 537 15.11 -7.16 -71.23
C ASN A 537 16.21 -6.09 -71.22
N ASN A 538 17.15 -6.17 -70.26
CA ASN A 538 18.19 -5.14 -70.03
C ASN A 538 17.62 -3.73 -69.79
N GLU A 539 16.35 -3.58 -69.44
CA GLU A 539 15.72 -2.29 -69.14
C GLU A 539 15.14 -2.31 -67.73
N LEU A 540 15.64 -1.42 -66.87
CA LEU A 540 15.16 -1.20 -65.52
C LEU A 540 14.47 0.17 -65.46
N PHE A 541 13.18 0.19 -65.17
CA PHE A 541 12.42 1.42 -64.96
C PHE A 541 12.48 1.84 -63.50
N VAL A 542 12.51 3.14 -63.28
CA VAL A 542 12.42 3.77 -61.95
C VAL A 542 11.14 4.59 -61.90
N LYS A 543 10.31 4.34 -60.89
CA LYS A 543 9.13 5.13 -60.56
C LYS A 543 9.44 6.00 -59.34
N GLY A 544 9.06 7.27 -59.38
CA GLY A 544 9.23 8.21 -58.27
C GLY A 544 9.01 9.64 -58.74
N GLU A 545 8.92 10.58 -57.81
CA GLU A 545 8.74 12.00 -58.15
C GLU A 545 10.07 12.67 -58.50
N ASN A 546 10.03 13.71 -59.35
CA ASN A 546 11.21 14.52 -59.69
C ASN A 546 12.43 13.72 -60.21
N LEU A 547 12.22 12.61 -60.91
CA LEU A 547 13.31 11.79 -61.47
C LEU A 547 14.30 12.61 -62.30
N SER A 548 13.83 13.61 -63.05
CA SER A 548 14.66 14.52 -63.86
C SER A 548 15.67 15.35 -63.06
N LYS A 549 15.52 15.44 -61.73
CA LYS A 549 16.48 16.11 -60.83
C LYS A 549 17.61 15.20 -60.35
N ILE A 550 17.58 13.91 -60.68
CA ILE A 550 18.66 12.97 -60.36
C ILE A 550 19.82 13.25 -61.30
N SER A 551 20.90 13.75 -60.73
CA SER A 551 22.11 14.13 -61.46
C SER A 551 22.96 12.92 -61.84
N LYS A 552 22.84 11.81 -61.09
CA LYS A 552 23.72 10.65 -61.22
C LYS A 552 23.07 9.37 -60.73
N ALA A 553 23.27 8.28 -61.48
CA ALA A 553 23.02 6.91 -61.06
C ALA A 553 24.32 6.08 -61.14
N GLN A 554 24.47 5.15 -60.22
CA GLN A 554 25.63 4.27 -60.11
C GLN A 554 25.13 2.85 -59.85
N ILE A 555 25.70 1.87 -60.54
CA ILE A 555 25.37 0.46 -60.35
C ILE A 555 26.56 -0.22 -59.68
N TYR A 556 26.29 -0.91 -58.58
CA TYR A 556 27.28 -1.69 -57.84
C TYR A 556 26.89 -3.17 -57.83
N ASP A 557 27.85 -4.08 -57.78
CA ASP A 557 27.59 -5.46 -57.40
C ASP A 557 27.45 -5.61 -55.87
N LEU A 558 27.08 -6.81 -55.39
CA LEU A 558 26.93 -7.07 -53.95
C LEU A 558 28.25 -7.05 -53.15
N SER A 559 29.41 -7.04 -53.81
CA SER A 559 30.71 -6.85 -53.15
C SER A 559 31.04 -5.37 -52.93
N GLY A 560 30.19 -4.47 -53.44
CA GLY A 560 30.41 -3.02 -53.37
C GLY A 560 31.29 -2.48 -54.51
N LYS A 561 31.64 -3.30 -55.50
CA LYS A 561 32.39 -2.86 -56.68
C LYS A 561 31.48 -2.04 -57.59
N LEU A 562 31.94 -0.85 -57.97
CA LEU A 562 31.27 0.02 -58.94
C LEU A 562 31.36 -0.59 -60.33
N ILE A 563 30.21 -0.86 -60.95
CA ILE A 563 30.08 -1.47 -62.28
C ILE A 563 29.85 -0.40 -63.35
N GLU A 564 28.95 0.55 -63.08
CA GLU A 564 28.59 1.57 -64.07
C GLU A 564 28.23 2.90 -63.40
N VAL A 565 28.46 4.01 -64.11
CA VAL A 565 28.07 5.36 -63.72
C VAL A 565 27.31 5.99 -64.88
N ILE A 566 26.13 6.54 -64.59
CA ILE A 566 25.23 7.16 -65.55
C ILE A 566 24.94 8.57 -65.08
N GLU A 567 25.39 9.57 -65.82
CA GLU A 567 25.14 10.98 -65.53
C GLU A 567 23.79 11.41 -66.12
N ASN A 568 22.98 12.13 -65.33
CA ASN A 568 21.62 12.58 -65.66
C ASN A 568 20.68 11.46 -66.18
N PRO A 569 20.58 10.32 -65.49
CA PRO A 569 19.95 9.09 -65.99
C PRO A 569 18.48 9.27 -66.40
N PHE A 570 17.78 10.23 -65.81
CA PHE A 570 16.34 10.42 -66.01
C PHE A 570 15.96 11.77 -66.60
N LYS A 571 16.88 12.43 -67.30
CA LYS A 571 16.60 13.73 -67.95
C LYS A 571 15.48 13.64 -69.00
N ASN A 572 15.46 12.56 -69.78
CA ASN A 572 14.54 12.35 -70.91
C ASN A 572 13.75 11.02 -70.83
N SER A 573 13.93 10.24 -69.78
CA SER A 573 13.31 8.93 -69.62
C SER A 573 13.26 8.53 -68.15
N ASN A 574 12.49 7.51 -67.79
CA ASN A 574 12.50 6.89 -66.47
C ASN A 574 13.17 5.51 -66.47
N LYS A 575 13.91 5.16 -67.54
CA LYS A 575 14.55 3.86 -67.72
C LYS A 575 16.07 3.93 -67.71
N ILE A 576 16.70 2.89 -67.19
CA ILE A 576 18.14 2.62 -67.27
C ILE A 576 18.34 1.40 -68.17
N ASN A 577 19.26 1.51 -69.13
CA ASN A 577 19.68 0.39 -69.96
C ASN A 577 20.86 -0.33 -69.27
N LEU A 578 20.71 -1.63 -69.08
CA LEU A 578 21.62 -2.50 -68.35
C LEU A 578 22.44 -3.41 -69.29
N LYS A 579 22.51 -3.08 -70.58
CA LYS A 579 23.21 -3.89 -71.58
C LYS A 579 24.69 -4.04 -71.21
N GLY A 580 25.11 -5.27 -70.91
CA GLY A 580 26.48 -5.60 -70.53
C GLY A 580 26.63 -6.07 -69.07
N LEU A 581 25.60 -5.91 -68.25
CA LEU A 581 25.54 -6.54 -66.93
C LEU A 581 25.28 -8.04 -67.07
N THR A 582 26.06 -8.84 -66.34
CA THR A 582 25.85 -10.29 -66.24
C THR A 582 24.66 -10.61 -65.35
N LYS A 583 24.14 -11.83 -65.38
CA LYS A 583 23.09 -12.26 -64.45
C LYS A 583 23.57 -12.15 -63.01
N GLY A 584 22.77 -11.54 -62.14
CA GLY A 584 23.20 -11.29 -60.77
C GLY A 584 22.37 -10.26 -60.02
N ASN A 585 22.77 -10.04 -58.77
CA ASN A 585 22.17 -9.04 -57.89
C ASN A 585 23.01 -7.76 -57.94
N TYR A 586 22.35 -6.63 -58.11
CA TYR A 586 22.99 -5.32 -58.20
C TYR A 586 22.29 -4.30 -57.30
N ILE A 587 23.01 -3.23 -56.96
CA ILE A 587 22.51 -2.08 -56.24
C ILE A 587 22.56 -0.88 -57.18
N LEU A 588 21.39 -0.29 -57.46
CA LEU A 588 21.28 1.02 -58.10
C LEU A 588 21.31 2.09 -57.01
N LYS A 589 22.32 2.94 -57.01
CA LYS A 589 22.48 4.10 -56.10
C LYS A 589 22.42 5.39 -56.91
N THR A 590 21.59 6.33 -56.48
CA THR A 590 21.48 7.69 -57.01
C THR A 590 21.77 8.71 -55.91
N ASP A 591 21.79 9.99 -56.25
CA ASP A 591 21.84 11.09 -55.28
C ASP A 591 20.60 11.16 -54.37
N ARG A 592 19.50 10.48 -54.74
CA ARG A 592 18.22 10.51 -54.01
C ARG A 592 17.76 9.18 -53.46
N PHE A 593 18.17 8.05 -54.03
CA PHE A 593 17.76 6.72 -53.55
C PHE A 593 18.76 5.62 -53.83
N SER A 594 18.64 4.53 -53.08
CA SER A 594 19.38 3.30 -53.32
C SER A 594 18.40 2.15 -53.29
N THR A 595 18.48 1.23 -54.25
CA THR A 595 17.59 0.07 -54.34
C THR A 595 18.28 -1.10 -54.99
N LYS A 596 17.86 -2.31 -54.61
CA LYS A 596 18.40 -3.56 -55.14
C LYS A 596 17.55 -4.00 -56.34
N PHE A 597 18.22 -4.49 -57.39
CA PHE A 597 17.56 -5.15 -58.51
C PHE A 597 18.33 -6.40 -58.94
N ILE A 598 17.63 -7.31 -59.61
CA ILE A 598 18.15 -8.57 -60.12
C ILE A 598 18.16 -8.48 -61.64
N VAL A 599 19.27 -8.85 -62.28
CA VAL A 599 19.36 -9.05 -63.74
C VAL A 599 19.27 -10.55 -64.00
N GLU A 600 18.28 -10.95 -64.79
CA GLU A 600 17.99 -12.35 -65.15
C GLU A 600 18.43 -12.74 -66.56
#